data_AF-A0A938KX29-F1
#
_entry.id   AF-A0A938KX29-F1
#
_cell.length_a   1.000
_cell.length_b   1.000
_cell.length_c   1.000
_cell.angle_alpha   90.00
_cell.angle_beta   90.00
_cell.angle_gamma   90.00
#
_symmetry.space_group_name_H-M   'P 1'
#
loop_
_entity.id
_entity.type
_entity.pdbx_description
1 polymer ?
#
loop_
_entity_poly.entity_id
_entity_poly.type
_entity_poly.pdbx_seq_one_letter_code
_entity_poly.pdbx_strand_id
1 'polypeptide(L)'
;MRWSWDPNKDRSNRRKHGIGFETALRVFSDPFAMSEQDRIEDGEERWRTVGLIEGAVVVLVAHTFREDPDGTVSVRIISARRARKGDAMRKKGIVTVDFDPARPPPLTRKQKVRLKALAALSDEAIDYSDIPPTDEAFWKTAERGKFYRPVKRQLTLRLDADVVAWFKRHTRGGRGYQTNINRALREYVLGREKKAG
;
A
#
# COMPACT_ATOMS: atom_id res chain seq x y z
N MET A 1 -8.95 -10.35 6.25
CA MET A 1 -8.85 -8.92 6.58
C MET A 1 -10.14 -8.27 6.15
N ARG A 2 -10.78 -7.45 7.00
CA ARG A 2 -12.07 -6.80 6.71
C ARG A 2 -11.85 -5.29 6.63
N TRP A 3 -12.40 -4.66 5.60
CA TRP A 3 -12.26 -3.22 5.38
C TRP A 3 -13.61 -2.54 5.62
N SER A 4 -13.61 -1.36 6.25
CA SER A 4 -14.84 -0.61 6.52
C SER A 4 -14.63 0.90 6.42
N TRP A 5 -15.70 1.64 6.19
CA TRP A 5 -15.71 3.10 6.22
C TRP A 5 -17.15 3.64 6.32
N ASP A 6 -17.28 4.91 6.73
CA ASP A 6 -18.56 5.63 6.71
C ASP A 6 -18.86 6.13 5.28
N PRO A 7 -20.01 5.76 4.67
CA PRO A 7 -20.42 6.24 3.34
C PRO A 7 -20.57 7.76 3.22
N ASN A 8 -20.85 8.46 4.32
CA ASN A 8 -20.88 9.93 4.37
C ASN A 8 -19.46 10.51 4.30
N LYS A 9 -18.52 9.97 5.09
CA LYS A 9 -17.10 10.35 4.98
C LYS A 9 -16.55 10.04 3.60
N ASP A 10 -16.88 8.90 2.99
CA ASP A 10 -16.49 8.58 1.61
C ASP A 10 -17.05 9.60 0.60
N ARG A 11 -18.34 9.96 0.70
CA ARG A 11 -18.94 11.03 -0.14
C ARG A 11 -18.25 12.37 0.03
N SER A 12 -17.90 12.77 1.25
CA SER A 12 -17.16 14.01 1.53
C SER A 12 -15.72 13.94 1.03
N ASN A 13 -15.02 12.82 1.22
CA ASN A 13 -13.67 12.59 0.75
C ASN A 13 -13.59 12.63 -0.78
N ARG A 14 -14.56 12.02 -1.48
CA ARG A 14 -14.70 12.10 -2.95
C ARG A 14 -14.87 13.53 -3.44
N ARG A 15 -15.52 14.40 -2.67
CA ARG A 15 -15.72 15.83 -2.97
C ARG A 15 -14.44 16.65 -2.74
N LYS A 16 -13.87 16.59 -1.52
CA LYS A 16 -12.64 17.30 -1.13
C LYS A 16 -11.41 16.84 -1.94
N HIS A 17 -11.08 15.56 -1.83
CA HIS A 17 -9.78 15.00 -2.19
C HIS A 17 -9.76 14.28 -3.54
N GLY A 18 -10.87 14.32 -4.28
CA GLY A 18 -11.02 13.65 -5.57
C GLY A 18 -11.02 12.11 -5.52
N ILE A 19 -10.62 11.46 -4.43
CA ILE A 19 -10.56 10.00 -4.30
C ILE A 19 -11.67 9.46 -3.38
N GLY A 20 -12.20 8.27 -3.69
CA GLY A 20 -13.11 7.54 -2.80
C GLY A 20 -12.38 6.46 -2.00
N PHE A 21 -12.89 6.13 -0.82
CA PHE A 21 -12.21 5.22 0.12
C PHE A 21 -11.99 3.83 -0.45
N GLU A 22 -12.94 3.33 -1.24
CA GLU A 22 -12.72 2.19 -2.14
C GLU A 22 -11.41 2.39 -2.91
N THR A 23 -11.33 3.31 -3.89
CA THR A 23 -10.11 3.53 -4.68
C THR A 23 -8.85 3.78 -3.85
N ALA A 24 -8.95 4.42 -2.68
CA ALA A 24 -7.82 4.67 -1.77
C ALA A 24 -7.25 3.39 -1.12
N LEU A 25 -8.08 2.35 -0.87
CA LEU A 25 -7.61 1.06 -0.35
C LEU A 25 -6.48 0.45 -1.19
N ARG A 26 -6.36 0.83 -2.47
CA ARG A 26 -5.27 0.39 -3.37
C ARG A 26 -3.87 0.60 -2.79
N VAL A 27 -3.70 1.45 -1.77
CA VAL A 27 -2.43 1.69 -1.08
C VAL A 27 -1.87 0.49 -0.30
N PHE A 28 -2.69 -0.36 0.35
CA PHE A 28 -2.27 -1.34 1.40
C PHE A 28 -1.48 -2.56 0.93
N SER A 29 -1.01 -2.47 -0.29
CA SER A 29 -0.97 -3.56 -1.25
C SER A 29 0.05 -3.26 -2.35
N ASP A 30 0.43 -1.99 -2.50
CA ASP A 30 1.77 -1.61 -2.91
C ASP A 30 2.77 -2.18 -1.88
N PRO A 31 3.66 -3.12 -2.27
CA PRO A 31 4.63 -3.70 -1.33
C PRO A 31 5.72 -2.69 -0.90
N PHE A 32 5.74 -1.49 -1.48
CA PHE A 32 6.58 -0.36 -1.07
C PHE A 32 5.82 0.73 -0.31
N ALA A 33 4.54 0.51 0.01
CA ALA A 33 3.81 1.41 0.91
C ALA A 33 4.52 1.51 2.26
N MET A 34 4.52 2.70 2.83
CA MET A 34 5.18 3.04 4.09
C MET A 34 4.11 3.47 5.09
N SER A 35 4.11 2.85 6.27
CA SER A 35 3.06 3.00 7.28
C SER A 35 3.65 3.45 8.61
N GLU A 36 3.17 4.57 9.14
CA GLU A 36 3.49 5.06 10.48
C GLU A 36 2.24 5.04 11.37
N GLN A 37 2.41 4.72 12.66
CA GLN A 37 1.41 4.95 13.70
C GLN A 37 1.47 6.43 14.13
N ASP A 38 0.45 7.20 13.78
CA ASP A 38 0.41 8.67 13.87
C ASP A 38 -0.08 9.17 15.23
N ARG A 39 -1.08 8.48 15.82
CA ARG A 39 -1.58 8.76 17.18
C ARG A 39 -2.42 7.60 17.72
N ILE A 40 -2.90 7.74 18.95
CA ILE A 40 -3.98 6.93 19.52
C ILE A 40 -5.14 7.90 19.85
N GLU A 41 -6.35 7.58 19.42
CA GLU A 41 -7.59 8.29 19.81
C GLU A 41 -8.60 7.25 20.32
N ASP A 42 -9.20 7.48 21.48
CA ASP A 42 -10.20 6.59 22.11
C ASP A 42 -9.75 5.11 22.28
N GLY A 43 -8.43 4.89 22.39
CA GLY A 43 -7.82 3.55 22.44
C GLY A 43 -7.64 2.86 21.08
N GLU A 44 -8.06 3.49 19.98
CA GLU A 44 -7.74 3.03 18.62
C GLU A 44 -6.42 3.63 18.13
N GLU A 45 -5.48 2.78 17.70
CA GLU A 45 -4.33 3.23 16.94
C GLU A 45 -4.78 3.80 15.58
N ARG A 46 -4.34 5.03 15.28
CA ARG A 46 -4.49 5.63 13.97
C ARG A 46 -3.15 5.67 13.25
N TRP A 47 -3.20 5.26 11.99
CA TRP A 47 -2.06 5.02 11.13
C TRP A 47 -2.15 5.88 9.87
N ARG A 48 -1.01 6.42 9.44
CA ARG A 48 -0.80 7.10 8.15
C ARG A 48 -0.06 6.14 7.23
N THR A 49 -0.70 5.69 6.16
CA THR A 49 -0.07 4.86 5.12
C THR A 49 0.05 5.66 3.82
N VAL A 50 1.28 5.82 3.33
CA VAL A 50 1.58 6.46 2.03
C VAL A 50 2.06 5.41 1.03
N GLY A 51 1.57 5.46 -0.20
CA GLY A 51 1.89 4.48 -1.25
C GLY A 51 1.29 4.84 -2.60
N LEU A 52 1.60 4.05 -3.63
CA LEU A 52 1.35 4.39 -5.03
C LEU A 52 0.17 3.61 -5.62
N ILE A 53 -0.67 4.27 -6.42
CA ILE A 53 -1.85 3.71 -7.10
C ILE A 53 -1.69 3.72 -8.63
N GLU A 54 -1.94 2.57 -9.26
CA GLU A 54 -1.96 2.32 -10.73
C GLU A 54 -0.81 2.97 -11.51
N GLY A 55 0.41 2.73 -11.04
CA GLY A 55 1.67 3.28 -11.57
C GLY A 55 1.91 4.77 -11.33
N ALA A 56 0.89 5.54 -10.91
CA ALA A 56 0.81 6.96 -11.25
C ALA A 56 0.46 7.93 -10.11
N VAL A 57 -0.33 7.54 -9.11
CA VAL A 57 -0.84 8.47 -8.08
C VAL A 57 -0.34 8.06 -6.70
N VAL A 58 0.52 8.87 -6.08
CA VAL A 58 0.85 8.69 -4.65
C VAL A 58 -0.35 9.17 -3.83
N VAL A 59 -0.81 8.36 -2.89
CA VAL A 59 -1.86 8.72 -1.93
C VAL A 59 -1.37 8.54 -0.51
N LEU A 60 -1.93 9.33 0.39
CA LEU A 60 -1.79 9.19 1.84
C LEU A 60 -3.19 8.86 2.39
N VAL A 61 -3.31 7.75 3.10
CA VAL A 61 -4.54 7.24 3.70
C VAL A 61 -4.38 7.24 5.22
N ALA A 62 -5.33 7.87 5.92
CA ALA A 62 -5.48 7.78 7.37
C ALA A 62 -6.50 6.68 7.70
N HIS A 63 -6.12 5.75 8.55
CA HIS A 63 -6.91 4.56 8.87
C HIS A 63 -6.66 4.06 10.30
N THR A 64 -7.49 3.14 10.78
CA THR A 64 -7.22 2.37 12.00
C THR A 64 -6.51 1.05 11.69
N PHE A 65 -5.96 0.38 12.70
CA PHE A 65 -5.63 -1.04 12.61
C PHE A 65 -6.08 -1.76 13.88
N ARG A 66 -6.69 -2.93 13.72
CA ARG A 66 -7.08 -3.81 14.83
C ARG A 66 -6.95 -5.27 14.41
N GLU A 67 -6.21 -6.06 15.18
CA GLU A 67 -6.11 -7.51 15.06
C GLU A 67 -6.75 -8.12 16.31
N ASP A 68 -7.91 -8.75 16.14
CA ASP A 68 -8.65 -9.42 17.20
C ASP A 68 -8.00 -10.79 17.55
N PRO A 69 -8.25 -11.36 18.75
CA PRO A 69 -7.54 -12.57 19.22
C PRO A 69 -7.74 -13.84 18.38
N ASP A 70 -8.73 -13.87 17.49
CA ASP A 70 -8.97 -14.94 16.50
C ASP A 70 -8.10 -14.80 15.23
N GLY A 71 -7.32 -13.74 15.11
CA GLY A 71 -6.60 -13.36 13.89
C GLY A 71 -7.45 -12.61 12.86
N THR A 72 -8.69 -12.21 13.20
CA THR A 72 -9.44 -11.24 12.39
C THR A 72 -8.74 -9.89 12.44
N VAL A 73 -8.19 -9.47 11.31
CA VAL A 73 -7.80 -8.06 11.13
C VAL A 73 -8.92 -7.25 10.52
N SER A 74 -9.24 -6.14 11.16
CA SER A 74 -10.10 -5.08 10.65
C SER A 74 -9.32 -3.76 10.48
N VAL A 75 -9.63 -3.03 9.40
CA VAL A 75 -9.08 -1.69 9.13
C VAL A 75 -10.22 -0.78 8.68
N ARG A 76 -10.39 0.35 9.38
CA ARG A 76 -11.38 1.38 9.04
C ARG A 76 -10.71 2.57 8.38
N ILE A 77 -11.18 2.98 7.20
CA ILE A 77 -10.65 4.15 6.49
C ILE A 77 -11.30 5.42 7.02
N ILE A 78 -10.48 6.42 7.37
CA ILE A 78 -10.90 7.67 8.02
C ILE A 78 -10.87 8.83 7.02
N SER A 79 -9.78 8.94 6.25
CA SER A 79 -9.55 9.97 5.23
C SER A 79 -8.53 9.46 4.19
N ALA A 80 -8.55 10.01 2.98
CA ALA A 80 -7.57 9.69 1.93
C ALA A 80 -7.40 10.86 0.94
N ARG A 81 -6.16 11.28 0.71
CA ARG A 81 -5.81 12.34 -0.26
C ARG A 81 -4.68 11.93 -1.20
N ARG A 82 -4.49 12.67 -2.29
CA ARG A 82 -3.20 12.65 -3.03
C ARG A 82 -2.09 13.14 -2.09
N ALA A 83 -0.93 12.50 -2.18
CA ALA A 83 0.29 12.92 -1.50
C ALA A 83 1.03 14.04 -2.27
N ARG A 84 1.73 14.92 -1.54
CA ARG A 84 2.53 16.04 -2.08
C ARG A 84 3.80 15.53 -2.78
N LYS A 85 4.41 16.30 -3.69
CA LYS A 85 5.81 16.10 -4.14
C LYS A 85 6.75 16.46 -2.98
N GLY A 86 6.99 15.46 -2.14
CA GLY A 86 7.69 15.57 -0.85
C GLY A 86 7.26 14.41 0.05
N ASP A 87 5.96 14.10 0.05
CA ASP A 87 5.37 12.88 0.59
C ASP A 87 5.75 11.60 -0.21
N ALA A 88 6.81 11.63 -1.03
CA ALA A 88 7.06 10.66 -2.10
C ALA A 88 8.50 10.10 -2.09
N MET A 89 8.62 8.83 -1.69
CA MET A 89 9.84 8.04 -1.91
C MET A 89 10.15 7.88 -3.42
N ARG A 90 11.45 7.79 -3.74
CA ARG A 90 11.95 7.56 -5.12
C ARG A 90 11.50 6.18 -5.67
N LYS A 91 10.51 6.17 -6.59
CA LYS A 91 10.29 5.23 -7.75
C LYS A 91 10.47 3.70 -7.48
N LYS A 92 9.52 2.76 -7.68
CA LYS A 92 8.14 2.66 -8.28
C LYS A 92 7.44 1.41 -7.65
N GLY A 93 6.13 1.41 -7.32
CA GLY A 93 5.45 0.38 -6.46
C GLY A 93 4.27 -0.45 -7.06
N ILE A 94 3.05 -0.41 -6.44
CA ILE A 94 1.66 -0.85 -6.90
C ILE A 94 1.12 -2.21 -6.32
N VAL A 95 -0.15 -2.53 -5.93
CA VAL A 95 -1.54 -1.98 -5.56
C VAL A 95 -2.50 -3.19 -5.30
N THR A 96 -3.63 -3.20 -4.47
CA THR A 96 -5.06 -3.97 -4.45
C THR A 96 -5.97 -3.09 -3.40
N VAL A 97 -7.26 -2.76 -3.76
CA VAL A 97 -8.56 -2.51 -3.02
C VAL A 97 -9.34 -3.75 -2.46
N ASP A 98 -9.89 -3.74 -1.23
CA ASP A 98 -10.69 -4.86 -0.64
C ASP A 98 -10.21 -6.26 -1.08
N PHE A 99 -8.93 -6.50 -0.74
CA PHE A 99 -7.97 -6.98 -1.74
C PHE A 99 -7.38 -8.35 -1.31
N ASP A 100 -7.55 -9.42 -2.11
CA ASP A 100 -6.58 -10.54 -2.18
C ASP A 100 -5.35 -9.99 -2.87
N PRO A 101 -4.18 -9.71 -2.25
CA PRO A 101 -3.11 -8.93 -2.89
C PRO A 101 -2.48 -9.44 -4.21
N ALA A 102 -3.08 -10.45 -4.85
CA ALA A 102 -2.79 -10.95 -6.19
C ALA A 102 -3.86 -10.72 -7.31
N ARG A 103 -5.10 -10.22 -7.09
CA ARG A 103 -6.16 -10.08 -8.15
C ARG A 103 -7.11 -8.85 -8.11
N PRO A 104 -6.76 -7.69 -8.70
CA PRO A 104 -7.67 -6.54 -8.81
C PRO A 104 -9.02 -6.81 -9.50
N PRO A 105 -10.14 -6.25 -8.98
CA PRO A 105 -11.16 -5.72 -9.88
C PRO A 105 -10.53 -4.57 -10.69
N PRO A 106 -10.63 -4.56 -12.04
CA PRO A 106 -10.05 -3.49 -12.84
C PRO A 106 -10.78 -2.16 -12.62
N LEU A 107 -10.03 -1.05 -12.57
CA LEU A 107 -10.66 0.27 -12.39
C LEU A 107 -11.65 0.60 -13.50
N THR A 108 -12.81 1.12 -13.10
CA THR A 108 -13.80 1.71 -14.01
C THR A 108 -13.22 2.88 -14.78
N ARG A 109 -13.77 3.18 -15.96
CA ARG A 109 -13.39 4.35 -16.78
C ARG A 109 -13.46 5.66 -15.97
N LYS A 110 -14.45 5.79 -15.08
CA LYS A 110 -14.64 6.95 -14.19
C LYS A 110 -13.53 7.08 -13.15
N GLN A 111 -13.11 5.98 -12.51
CA GLN A 111 -11.97 5.98 -11.58
C GLN A 111 -10.64 6.26 -12.31
N LYS A 112 -10.40 5.66 -13.49
CA LYS A 112 -9.19 5.91 -14.29
C LYS A 112 -9.04 7.40 -14.69
N VAL A 113 -10.12 8.03 -15.15
CA VAL A 113 -10.14 9.48 -15.47
C VAL A 113 -9.86 10.32 -14.22
N ARG A 114 -10.46 9.97 -13.08
CA ARG A 114 -10.29 10.72 -11.83
C ARG A 114 -8.89 10.58 -11.23
N LEU A 115 -8.24 9.41 -11.35
CA LEU A 115 -6.82 9.26 -11.03
C LEU A 115 -5.91 10.05 -11.99
N LYS A 116 -6.20 10.10 -13.30
CA LYS A 116 -5.44 10.94 -14.24
C LYS A 116 -5.53 12.44 -13.88
N ALA A 117 -6.72 12.91 -13.47
CA ALA A 117 -6.90 14.27 -12.97
C ALA A 117 -6.11 14.49 -11.66
N LEU A 118 -6.15 13.55 -10.71
CA LEU A 118 -5.36 13.62 -9.49
C LEU A 118 -3.84 13.61 -9.74
N ALA A 119 -3.34 12.88 -10.74
CA ALA A 119 -1.94 12.91 -11.13
C ALA A 119 -1.51 14.28 -11.70
N ALA A 120 -2.44 15.01 -12.36
CA ALA A 120 -2.18 16.31 -12.98
C ALA A 120 -2.39 17.51 -12.02
N LEU A 121 -2.97 17.30 -10.84
CA LEU A 121 -3.21 18.35 -9.83
C LEU A 121 -1.90 19.04 -9.41
N SER A 122 -1.97 20.32 -8.99
CA SER A 122 -0.86 20.97 -8.30
C SER A 122 -0.77 20.50 -6.84
N ASP A 123 0.27 20.86 -6.10
CA ASP A 123 0.42 20.46 -4.69
C ASP A 123 -0.25 21.43 -3.71
N GLU A 124 -0.50 22.65 -4.19
CA GLU A 124 -1.16 23.77 -3.53
C GLU A 124 -2.69 23.60 -3.58
N ALA A 125 -3.19 22.87 -4.59
CA ALA A 125 -4.59 22.51 -4.76
C ALA A 125 -4.99 21.21 -4.02
N ILE A 126 -4.13 20.68 -3.14
CA ILE A 126 -4.42 19.55 -2.26
C ILE A 126 -5.02 20.09 -0.96
N ASP A 127 -6.17 19.56 -0.52
CA ASP A 127 -6.71 19.82 0.82
C ASP A 127 -5.94 18.97 1.85
N TYR A 128 -5.30 19.63 2.81
CA TYR A 128 -4.55 19.01 3.90
C TYR A 128 -5.30 19.02 5.25
N SER A 129 -6.53 19.53 5.31
CA SER A 129 -7.25 19.74 6.58
C SER A 129 -7.52 18.43 7.34
N ASP A 130 -7.80 17.35 6.61
CA ASP A 130 -8.11 16.04 7.20
C ASP A 130 -6.85 15.20 7.43
N ILE A 131 -5.74 15.47 6.72
CA ILE A 131 -4.43 14.83 6.92
C ILE A 131 -3.30 15.78 6.49
N PRO A 132 -2.38 16.19 7.38
CA PRO A 132 -1.24 17.04 7.02
C PRO A 132 -0.26 16.35 6.04
N PRO A 133 0.66 17.10 5.39
CA PRO A 133 1.81 16.52 4.68
C PRO A 133 2.67 15.63 5.59
N THR A 134 3.47 14.76 5.00
CA THR A 134 4.51 14.02 5.76
C THR A 134 5.78 14.86 5.88
N ASP A 135 6.56 14.57 6.91
CA ASP A 135 7.77 15.27 7.31
C ASP A 135 8.92 14.29 7.54
N GLU A 136 10.06 14.78 8.04
CA GLU A 136 11.22 13.92 8.33
C GLU A 136 10.98 12.98 9.53
N ALA A 137 10.01 13.28 10.41
CA ALA A 137 9.65 12.38 11.51
C ALA A 137 8.98 11.11 10.96
N PHE A 138 7.96 11.27 10.10
CA PHE A 138 7.27 10.16 9.42
C PHE A 138 8.25 9.16 8.77
N TRP A 139 9.30 9.64 8.09
CA TRP A 139 10.25 8.76 7.39
C TRP A 139 11.24 8.02 8.30
N LYS A 140 11.36 8.40 9.58
CA LYS A 140 12.23 7.71 10.57
C LYS A 140 11.55 6.51 11.23
N THR A 141 10.23 6.57 11.32
CA THR A 141 9.34 5.63 12.03
C THR A 141 8.59 4.70 11.10
N ALA A 142 8.30 5.11 9.85
CA ALA A 142 7.43 4.34 8.96
C ALA A 142 8.00 2.96 8.57
N GLU A 143 7.18 1.93 8.75
CA GLU A 143 7.48 0.55 8.37
C GLU A 143 7.06 0.27 6.92
N ARG A 144 7.97 -0.31 6.11
CA ARG A 144 7.64 -0.73 4.74
C ARG A 144 6.77 -1.98 4.73
N GLY A 145 5.62 -1.90 4.08
CA GLY A 145 4.76 -3.05 3.82
C GLY A 145 4.09 -3.63 5.06
N LYS A 146 3.95 -2.86 6.15
CA LYS A 146 3.36 -3.27 7.44
C LYS A 146 2.08 -4.10 7.27
N PHE A 147 1.20 -3.66 6.36
CA PHE A 147 -0.12 -4.25 6.12
C PHE A 147 -0.19 -5.15 4.87
N TYR A 148 0.94 -5.33 4.16
CA TYR A 148 1.01 -6.17 2.96
C TYR A 148 0.96 -7.66 3.31
N ARG A 149 -0.22 -8.29 3.18
CA ARG A 149 -0.45 -9.72 3.46
C ARG A 149 -0.61 -10.54 2.16
N PRO A 150 0.48 -11.00 1.51
CA PRO A 150 0.42 -11.67 0.20
C PRO A 150 -0.08 -13.11 0.28
N VAL A 151 -1.03 -13.47 -0.59
CA VAL A 151 -1.50 -14.86 -0.75
C VAL A 151 -0.42 -15.71 -1.43
N LYS A 152 0.06 -16.74 -0.73
CA LYS A 152 0.96 -17.75 -1.30
C LYS A 152 0.15 -18.75 -2.14
N ARG A 153 0.54 -18.97 -3.40
CA ARG A 153 0.03 -20.08 -4.21
C ARG A 153 1.11 -21.16 -4.29
N GLN A 154 0.75 -22.40 -3.99
CA GLN A 154 1.65 -23.55 -4.15
C GLN A 154 1.72 -23.93 -5.63
N LEU A 155 2.94 -24.07 -6.15
CA LEU A 155 3.20 -24.44 -7.55
C LEU A 155 4.46 -25.31 -7.61
N THR A 156 4.42 -26.34 -8.46
CA THR A 156 5.53 -27.28 -8.65
C THR A 156 6.61 -26.67 -9.52
N LEU A 157 7.49 -25.87 -8.92
CA LEU A 157 8.66 -25.27 -9.57
C LEU A 157 9.92 -26.06 -9.21
N ARG A 158 10.79 -26.31 -10.19
CA ARG A 158 12.16 -26.76 -9.97
C ARG A 158 13.08 -25.52 -9.93
N LEU A 159 14.03 -25.53 -9.00
CA LEU A 159 15.08 -24.51 -8.84
C LEU A 159 16.41 -25.22 -8.61
N ASP A 160 17.49 -24.64 -9.09
CA ASP A 160 18.81 -25.26 -9.02
C ASP A 160 19.33 -25.37 -7.58
N ALA A 161 20.09 -26.42 -7.32
CA ALA A 161 20.47 -26.82 -5.96
C ALA A 161 21.38 -25.80 -5.26
N ASP A 162 22.24 -25.14 -6.02
CA ASP A 162 23.13 -24.06 -5.57
C ASP A 162 22.36 -22.80 -5.19
N VAL A 163 21.35 -22.41 -5.99
CA VAL A 163 20.43 -21.29 -5.71
C VAL A 163 19.64 -21.56 -4.43
N VAL A 164 19.05 -22.76 -4.30
CA VAL A 164 18.33 -23.17 -3.08
C VAL A 164 19.27 -23.20 -1.87
N ALA A 165 20.50 -23.69 -2.02
CA ALA A 165 21.50 -23.68 -0.96
C ALA A 165 21.95 -22.26 -0.58
N TRP A 166 22.10 -21.35 -1.54
CA TRP A 166 22.41 -19.94 -1.29
C TRP A 166 21.32 -19.29 -0.43
N PHE A 167 20.05 -19.44 -0.81
CA PHE A 167 18.94 -18.87 -0.03
C PHE A 167 18.79 -19.48 1.36
N LYS A 168 19.13 -20.76 1.55
CA LYS A 168 19.14 -21.42 2.88
C LYS A 168 20.32 -20.96 3.76
N ARG A 169 21.50 -20.71 3.18
CA ARG A 169 22.66 -20.17 3.92
C ARG A 169 22.43 -18.74 4.39
N HIS A 170 21.73 -17.93 3.59
CA HIS A 170 21.43 -16.53 3.90
C HIS A 170 20.13 -16.31 4.70
N THR A 171 19.67 -17.32 5.47
CA THR A 171 18.64 -17.12 6.51
C THR A 171 18.96 -17.89 7.80
N ARG A 172 18.50 -17.35 8.94
CA ARG A 172 18.83 -17.85 10.28
C ARG A 172 18.28 -19.26 10.52
N GLY A 173 19.15 -20.26 10.38
CA GLY A 173 18.80 -21.68 10.45
C GLY A 173 17.96 -22.17 9.26
N GLY A 174 18.16 -21.60 8.06
CA GLY A 174 17.45 -22.00 6.84
C GLY A 174 15.95 -21.67 6.78
N ARG A 175 15.33 -21.27 7.89
CA ARG A 175 13.92 -20.84 7.94
C ARG A 175 13.72 -19.57 7.11
N GLY A 176 12.58 -19.46 6.43
CA GLY A 176 12.26 -18.28 5.61
C GLY A 176 13.00 -18.18 4.25
N TYR A 177 13.81 -19.17 3.85
CA TYR A 177 14.51 -19.15 2.54
C TYR A 177 13.54 -18.94 1.35
N GLN A 178 12.36 -19.58 1.39
CA GLN A 178 11.28 -19.39 0.42
C GLN A 178 10.74 -17.95 0.40
N THR A 179 10.75 -17.23 1.52
CA THR A 179 10.34 -15.81 1.57
C THR A 179 11.37 -14.94 0.87
N ASN A 180 12.67 -15.21 1.04
CA ASN A 180 13.74 -14.52 0.31
C ASN A 180 13.72 -14.85 -1.19
N ILE A 181 13.47 -16.11 -1.58
CA ILE A 181 13.26 -16.49 -3.01
C ILE A 181 12.11 -15.67 -3.61
N ASN A 182 10.95 -15.63 -2.94
CA ASN A 182 9.81 -14.85 -3.41
C ASN A 182 10.09 -13.33 -3.45
N ARG A 183 10.98 -12.80 -2.60
CA ARG A 183 11.43 -11.40 -2.68
C ARG A 183 12.31 -11.17 -3.91
N ALA A 184 13.32 -12.01 -4.13
CA ALA A 184 14.21 -11.90 -5.29
C ALA A 184 13.47 -12.07 -6.63
N LEU A 185 12.50 -12.99 -6.71
CA LEU A 185 11.65 -13.15 -7.90
C LEU A 185 10.80 -11.91 -8.18
N ARG A 186 10.24 -11.26 -7.14
CA ARG A 186 9.53 -9.96 -7.29
C ARG A 186 10.49 -8.87 -7.78
N GLU A 187 11.67 -8.75 -7.19
CA GLU A 187 12.70 -7.78 -7.59
C GLU A 187 13.12 -7.97 -9.06
N TYR A 188 13.25 -9.21 -9.53
CA TYR A 188 13.53 -9.55 -10.93
C TYR A 188 12.38 -9.17 -11.89
N VAL A 189 11.12 -9.54 -11.57
CA VAL A 189 9.95 -9.18 -12.39
C VAL A 189 9.80 -7.65 -12.49
N LEU A 190 9.87 -6.97 -11.35
CA LEU A 190 9.89 -5.49 -11.27
C LEU A 190 11.12 -4.87 -11.95
N GLY A 191 12.18 -5.64 -12.24
CA GLY A 191 13.34 -5.22 -13.02
C GLY A 191 13.14 -5.40 -14.53
N ARG A 192 12.37 -6.41 -14.95
CA ARG A 192 12.05 -6.71 -16.35
C ARG A 192 11.04 -5.74 -16.94
N GLU A 193 9.93 -5.48 -16.25
CA GLU A 193 8.88 -4.57 -16.73
C GLU A 193 9.41 -3.14 -16.98
N LYS A 194 10.39 -2.70 -16.17
CA LYS A 194 11.10 -1.41 -16.32
C LYS A 194 11.98 -1.27 -17.57
N LYS A 195 12.12 -2.32 -18.38
CA LYS A 195 12.87 -2.30 -19.66
C LYS A 195 11.97 -2.41 -20.90
N ALA A 196 10.66 -2.53 -20.72
CA ALA A 196 9.69 -2.76 -21.80
C ALA A 196 8.82 -1.52 -22.13
N GLY A 197 9.05 -0.39 -21.45
CA GLY A 197 8.40 0.91 -21.64
C GLY A 197 8.92 1.97 -20.68
#